data_AF-A0A8T8K854-F1
#
_entry.id   AF-A0A8T8K854-F1
#
_cell.length_a   1.000
_cell.length_b   1.000
_cell.length_c   1.000
_cell.angle_alpha   90.00
_cell.angle_beta   90.00
_cell.angle_gamma   90.00
#
_symmetry.space_group_name_H-M   'P 1'
#
loop_
_entity.id
_entity.type
_entity.pdbx_description
1 polymer ?
#
loop_
_entity_poly.entity_id
_entity_poly.type
_entity_poly.pdbx_seq_one_letter_code
_entity_poly.pdbx_strand_id
1 'polypeptide(L)'
;MGEQEFLIAEIDSTRYPKLNKALKYIPLDEFNDFSELKDTKLYDFYLELNKTEMKILNVADGSIGNSDPDQVAETMFYNNLMKFILSWNQKFYESLDQSHNLVLSETTKKKLNLCLAYFAAFDSYLSWILEESRFYSIPLILDAISEIEASFVLSSSFYYKQAAHLFRNFLELVVAQYYFSTNTKNFDDWRTLPHVNMPRFRGKDGMITNLRKNGKINNTEEEKLAQLFGTLSAYTHSKYEKLVHIDSKTKKSIPFGYNSRYFEEWMNLGIECMEIGLKILAKHTEDWEKQLEDEEDLLCPKCHEKAFETILEKYGKTEIMLHTCKNCNQQIRTDVLIEK
;
A
#
# COMPACT_ATOMS: atom_id res chain seq x y z
N MET A 1 -2.22 27.18 -20.79
CA MET A 1 -2.59 25.77 -20.58
C MET A 1 -1.35 24.97 -20.94
N GLY A 2 -0.59 24.52 -19.93
CA GLY A 2 0.64 23.75 -20.16
C GLY A 2 0.28 22.30 -20.47
N GLU A 3 0.86 21.76 -21.53
CA GLU A 3 0.72 20.36 -21.94
C GLU A 3 1.38 19.44 -20.90
N GLN A 4 0.71 18.35 -20.53
CA GLN A 4 1.24 17.34 -19.62
C GLN A 4 2.22 16.45 -20.38
N GLU A 5 3.49 16.44 -19.95
CA GLU A 5 4.49 15.46 -20.37
C GLU A 5 4.17 14.08 -19.78
N PHE A 6 4.31 13.01 -20.58
CA PHE A 6 4.15 11.62 -20.14
C PHE A 6 5.50 10.90 -20.16
N LEU A 7 5.83 10.23 -19.06
CA LEU A 7 7.09 9.49 -18.85
C LEU A 7 6.95 8.03 -19.32
N ILE A 8 7.98 7.49 -19.98
CA ILE A 8 8.12 6.07 -20.30
C ILE A 8 9.48 5.59 -19.75
N ALA A 9 9.47 4.81 -18.68
CA ALA A 9 10.68 4.34 -18.01
C ALA A 9 11.34 3.13 -18.72
N GLU A 10 12.67 3.13 -18.81
CA GLU A 10 13.49 1.92 -19.04
C GLU A 10 14.13 1.57 -17.69
N ILE A 11 13.85 0.37 -17.15
CA ILE A 11 14.18 0.01 -15.77
C ILE A 11 15.57 -0.67 -15.70
N ASP A 12 16.35 -0.33 -14.68
CA ASP A 12 17.70 -0.84 -14.39
C ASP A 12 17.65 -1.88 -13.26
N SER A 13 18.15 -3.09 -13.57
CA SER A 13 17.89 -4.36 -12.89
C SER A 13 18.70 -4.69 -11.65
N THR A 14 19.53 -3.76 -11.19
CA THR A 14 20.46 -3.99 -10.08
C THR A 14 19.89 -3.61 -8.70
N ARG A 15 18.61 -3.21 -8.63
CA ARG A 15 18.03 -2.46 -7.51
C ARG A 15 17.07 -3.30 -6.67
N TYR A 16 17.60 -4.14 -5.78
CA TYR A 16 16.76 -4.83 -4.78
C TYR A 16 17.10 -4.38 -3.35
N PRO A 17 16.44 -3.32 -2.83
CA PRO A 17 16.45 -3.09 -1.40
C PRO A 17 15.58 -4.17 -0.73
N LYS A 18 16.22 -5.22 -0.20
CA LYS A 18 15.55 -6.23 0.63
C LYS A 18 14.69 -5.53 1.70
N LEU A 19 13.42 -5.90 1.86
CA LEU A 19 12.48 -5.34 2.86
C LEU A 19 13.06 -5.23 4.28
N ASN A 20 13.95 -6.13 4.67
CA ASN A 20 14.67 -6.08 5.94
C ASN A 20 15.55 -4.81 6.11
N LYS A 21 15.84 -4.10 5.02
CA LYS A 21 16.46 -2.76 4.95
C LYS A 21 15.37 -1.70 5.11
N ALA A 22 14.26 -1.78 4.37
CA ALA A 22 13.09 -0.89 4.45
C ALA A 22 12.54 -0.76 5.88
N LEU A 23 12.30 -1.88 6.56
CA LEU A 23 11.82 -1.92 7.96
C LEU A 23 12.83 -1.36 8.97
N LYS A 24 14.12 -1.26 8.62
CA LYS A 24 15.17 -0.60 9.44
C LYS A 24 15.26 0.91 9.18
N TYR A 25 14.68 1.39 8.08
CA TYR A 25 14.66 2.80 7.69
C TYR A 25 13.32 3.49 7.97
N ILE A 26 12.29 2.74 8.37
CA ILE A 26 11.11 3.36 9.00
C ILE A 26 11.60 4.13 10.23
N PRO A 27 11.45 5.47 10.25
CA PRO A 27 11.89 6.24 11.38
C PRO A 27 11.07 5.83 12.61
N LEU A 28 11.77 5.25 13.59
CA LEU A 28 11.22 5.02 14.93
C LEU A 28 11.20 6.33 15.75
N ASP A 29 11.91 7.35 15.28
CA ASP A 29 12.03 8.65 15.93
C ASP A 29 11.16 9.71 15.23
N GLU A 30 10.54 10.51 16.09
CA GLU A 30 9.45 11.45 15.83
C GLU A 30 9.93 12.72 15.10
N PHE A 31 9.14 13.26 14.17
CA PHE A 31 9.43 14.57 13.52
C PHE A 31 8.43 15.63 13.99
N ASN A 32 8.85 16.90 14.03
CA ASN A 32 8.01 18.00 14.52
C ASN A 32 7.42 18.84 13.38
N ASP A 33 8.00 18.78 12.18
CA ASP A 33 7.58 19.53 10.99
C ASP A 33 7.62 18.64 9.72
N PHE A 34 6.64 18.79 8.84
CA PHE A 34 6.61 18.13 7.53
C PHE A 34 7.74 18.62 6.59
N SER A 35 8.33 19.79 6.84
CA SER A 35 9.54 20.22 6.14
C SER A 35 10.75 19.32 6.45
N GLU A 36 10.76 18.68 7.63
CA GLU A 36 11.79 17.74 8.07
C GLU A 36 11.64 16.37 7.40
N LEU A 37 10.53 16.08 6.70
CA LEU A 37 10.32 14.79 6.00
C LEU A 37 11.46 14.48 5.03
N LYS A 38 12.04 15.51 4.39
CA LYS A 38 13.19 15.37 3.49
C LYS A 38 14.47 14.92 4.18
N ASP A 39 14.60 15.19 5.46
CA ASP A 39 15.77 14.82 6.26
C ASP A 39 15.55 13.46 6.95
N THR A 40 14.49 12.73 6.56
CA THR A 40 14.13 11.44 7.16
C THR A 40 14.62 10.26 6.34
N LYS A 41 14.88 9.16 7.05
CA LYS A 41 15.12 7.85 6.44
C LYS A 41 13.96 7.34 5.59
N LEU A 42 12.75 7.87 5.78
CA LEU A 42 11.59 7.57 4.95
C LEU A 42 11.68 8.26 3.59
N TYR A 43 12.13 9.51 3.54
CA TYR A 43 12.44 10.18 2.28
C TYR A 43 13.60 9.51 1.57
N ASP A 44 14.68 9.18 2.28
CA ASP A 44 15.79 8.40 1.71
C ASP A 44 15.30 7.05 1.16
N PHE A 45 14.38 6.37 1.87
CA PHE A 45 13.79 5.12 1.43
C PHE A 45 12.84 5.30 0.23
N TYR A 46 12.03 6.36 0.21
CA TYR A 46 11.18 6.71 -0.93
C TYR A 46 12.05 6.95 -2.15
N LEU A 47 13.12 7.75 -2.01
CA LEU A 47 14.08 7.98 -3.07
C LEU A 47 14.77 6.67 -3.47
N GLU A 48 15.23 5.83 -2.54
CA GLU A 48 15.86 4.54 -2.86
C GLU A 48 14.91 3.62 -3.66
N LEU A 49 13.61 3.59 -3.33
CA LEU A 49 12.61 2.80 -4.04
C LEU A 49 12.22 3.34 -5.41
N ASN A 50 12.18 4.67 -5.57
CA ASN A 50 11.66 5.33 -6.78
C ASN A 50 12.75 5.97 -7.64
N LYS A 51 14.02 5.86 -7.22
CA LYS A 51 15.17 6.14 -8.07
C LYS A 51 15.09 5.12 -9.20
N THR A 52 14.59 5.55 -10.35
CA THR A 52 14.58 4.80 -11.60
C THR A 52 15.11 5.73 -12.68
N GLU A 53 16.05 5.27 -13.51
CA GLU A 53 16.45 6.03 -14.69
C GLU A 53 15.27 6.10 -15.66
N MET A 54 14.54 7.22 -15.65
CA MET A 54 13.47 7.43 -16.61
C MET A 54 14.00 8.11 -17.87
N LYS A 55 13.56 7.58 -19.01
CA LYS A 55 13.72 8.24 -20.30
C LYS A 55 12.53 9.19 -20.48
N ILE A 56 12.80 10.49 -20.49
CA ILE A 56 11.77 11.50 -20.72
C ILE A 56 11.61 11.65 -22.22
N LEU A 57 10.42 11.32 -22.75
CA LEU A 57 10.06 11.67 -24.11
C LEU A 57 9.61 13.13 -24.13
N ASN A 58 10.40 13.99 -24.75
CA ASN A 58 10.00 15.35 -25.06
C ASN A 58 8.94 15.30 -26.17
N VAL A 59 7.70 15.63 -25.83
CA VAL A 59 6.55 15.52 -26.76
C VAL A 59 6.64 16.55 -27.89
N ALA A 60 7.34 17.67 -27.68
CA ALA A 60 7.43 18.76 -28.65
C ALA A 60 8.32 18.41 -29.85
N ASP A 61 9.37 17.61 -29.64
CA ASP A 61 10.34 17.25 -30.68
C ASP A 61 10.59 15.73 -30.80
N GLY A 62 9.92 14.92 -29.99
CA GLY A 62 10.06 13.47 -29.94
C GLY A 62 11.42 12.98 -29.41
N SER A 63 12.25 13.87 -28.87
CA SER A 63 13.56 13.50 -28.34
C SER A 63 13.42 12.76 -27.01
N ILE A 64 14.34 11.82 -26.77
CA ILE A 64 14.42 11.10 -25.50
C ILE A 64 15.58 11.68 -24.70
N GLY A 65 15.26 12.37 -23.61
CA GLY A 65 16.21 12.86 -22.63
C GLY A 65 16.35 11.88 -21.45
N ASN A 66 17.50 11.90 -20.78
CA ASN A 66 17.65 11.18 -19.52
C ASN A 66 17.10 12.08 -18.39
N SER A 67 16.21 11.57 -17.55
CA SER A 67 15.86 12.22 -16.29
C SER A 67 16.92 11.94 -15.24
N ASP A 68 17.17 12.89 -14.34
CA ASP A 68 17.83 12.58 -13.08
C ASP A 68 16.88 11.71 -12.23
N PRO A 69 17.23 10.43 -11.92
CA PRO A 69 16.40 9.54 -11.11
C PRO A 69 16.03 10.14 -9.76
N ASP A 70 16.93 10.94 -9.17
CA ASP A 70 16.71 11.59 -7.88
C ASP A 70 15.63 12.65 -8.03
N GLN A 71 15.68 13.45 -9.10
CA GLN A 71 14.69 14.48 -9.38
C GLN A 71 13.29 13.90 -9.68
N VAL A 72 13.21 12.75 -10.37
CA VAL A 72 11.94 12.06 -10.63
C VAL A 72 11.36 11.51 -9.33
N ALA A 73 12.16 10.80 -8.54
CA ALA A 73 11.75 10.26 -7.26
C ALA A 73 11.28 11.37 -6.30
N GLU A 74 12.01 12.50 -6.25
CA GLU A 74 11.59 13.69 -5.51
C GLU A 74 10.26 14.25 -6.01
N THR A 75 10.09 14.33 -7.33
CA THR A 75 8.86 14.84 -7.94
C THR A 75 7.66 13.95 -7.62
N MET A 76 7.83 12.62 -7.65
CA MET A 76 6.78 11.67 -7.26
C MET A 76 6.44 11.79 -5.77
N PHE A 77 7.46 11.88 -4.90
CA PHE A 77 7.28 12.10 -3.46
C PHE A 77 6.44 13.35 -3.21
N TYR A 78 6.74 14.44 -3.90
CA TYR A 78 6.00 15.69 -3.77
C TYR A 78 4.59 15.62 -4.34
N ASN A 79 4.43 15.08 -5.55
CA ASN A 79 3.16 15.13 -6.27
C ASN A 79 2.12 14.15 -5.73
N ASN A 80 2.55 12.98 -5.26
CA ASN A 80 1.63 11.92 -4.81
C ASN A 80 1.42 12.03 -3.31
N LEU A 81 2.51 11.95 -2.53
CA LEU A 81 2.43 11.88 -1.08
C LEU A 81 2.23 13.26 -0.44
N MET A 82 3.10 14.24 -0.73
CA MET A 82 3.01 15.54 -0.07
C MET A 82 1.74 16.28 -0.44
N LYS A 83 1.29 16.21 -1.69
CA LYS A 83 0.01 16.81 -2.10
C LYS A 83 -1.17 16.21 -1.34
N PHE A 84 -1.20 14.88 -1.17
CA PHE A 84 -2.23 14.22 -0.38
C PHE A 84 -2.18 14.67 1.09
N ILE A 85 -1.01 14.61 1.72
CA ILE A 85 -0.81 15.00 3.12
C ILE A 85 -1.20 16.46 3.35
N LEU A 86 -0.80 17.37 2.46
CA LEU A 86 -1.14 18.79 2.56
C LEU A 86 -2.65 19.02 2.43
N SER A 87 -3.31 18.36 1.46
CA SER A 87 -4.76 18.45 1.30
C SER A 87 -5.50 17.88 2.51
N TRP A 88 -5.05 16.75 3.03
CA TRP A 88 -5.60 16.15 4.24
C TRP A 88 -5.42 17.06 5.47
N ASN A 89 -4.20 17.57 5.68
CA ASN A 89 -3.87 18.49 6.78
C ASN A 89 -4.74 19.74 6.73
N GLN A 90 -4.85 20.38 5.55
CA GLN A 90 -5.69 21.56 5.37
C GLN A 90 -7.13 21.26 5.81
N LYS A 91 -7.72 20.18 5.30
CA LYS A 91 -9.10 19.80 5.63
C LYS A 91 -9.28 19.43 7.11
N PHE A 92 -8.30 18.76 7.71
CA PHE A 92 -8.31 18.41 9.13
C PHE A 92 -8.30 19.67 10.00
N TYR A 93 -7.40 20.62 9.74
CA TYR A 93 -7.33 21.86 10.52
C TYR A 93 -8.51 22.79 10.26
N GLU A 94 -9.03 22.87 9.03
CA GLU A 94 -10.29 23.57 8.75
C GLU A 94 -11.46 22.99 9.57
N SER A 95 -11.53 21.65 9.69
CA SER A 95 -12.53 20.97 10.52
C SER A 95 -12.30 21.20 12.02
N LEU A 96 -11.02 21.33 12.43
CA LEU A 96 -10.63 21.56 13.82
C LEU A 96 -10.95 22.98 14.28
N ASP A 97 -10.69 23.99 13.45
CA ASP A 97 -10.99 25.40 13.73
C ASP A 97 -12.50 25.63 13.91
N GLN A 98 -13.32 24.93 13.13
CA GLN A 98 -14.77 24.91 13.29
C GLN A 98 -15.23 24.32 14.64
N SER A 99 -14.36 23.55 15.32
CA SER A 99 -14.67 22.82 16.56
C SER A 99 -14.18 23.49 17.87
N HIS A 100 -13.85 24.80 17.83
CA HIS A 100 -13.44 25.65 18.96
C HIS A 100 -11.94 25.64 19.36
N ASN A 101 -11.04 26.06 18.45
CA ASN A 101 -9.63 26.39 18.76
C ASN A 101 -8.88 25.31 19.57
N LEU A 102 -9.03 24.05 19.18
CA LEU A 102 -8.34 22.92 19.81
C LEU A 102 -6.91 22.83 19.27
N VAL A 103 -5.92 22.84 20.17
CA VAL A 103 -4.51 22.62 19.82
C VAL A 103 -4.18 21.16 20.07
N LEU A 104 -3.61 20.47 19.07
CA LEU A 104 -3.13 19.10 19.25
C LEU A 104 -1.99 19.07 20.27
N SER A 105 -2.04 18.09 21.19
CA SER A 105 -0.92 17.85 22.09
C SER A 105 0.32 17.41 21.30
N GLU A 106 1.50 17.66 21.83
CA GLU A 106 2.75 17.28 21.18
C GLU A 106 2.83 15.76 20.94
N THR A 107 2.37 14.97 21.91
CA THR A 107 2.26 13.51 21.77
C THR A 107 1.31 13.10 20.64
N THR A 108 0.19 13.80 20.47
CA THR A 108 -0.77 13.53 19.39
C THR A 108 -0.18 13.85 18.03
N LYS A 109 0.56 14.97 17.90
CA LYS A 109 1.26 15.33 16.64
C LYS A 109 2.31 14.28 16.27
N LYS A 110 3.11 13.83 17.24
CA LYS A 110 4.14 12.80 17.02
C LYS A 110 3.55 11.49 16.49
N LYS A 111 2.43 11.03 17.08
CA LYS A 111 1.69 9.87 16.59
C LYS A 111 1.11 10.07 15.20
N LEU A 112 0.61 11.27 14.91
CA LEU A 112 0.10 11.61 13.58
C LEU A 112 1.21 11.52 12.53
N ASN A 113 2.37 12.08 12.83
CA ASN A 113 3.52 12.05 11.93
C ASN A 113 4.00 10.61 11.70
N LEU A 114 4.02 9.77 12.73
CA LEU A 114 4.29 8.35 12.58
C LEU A 114 3.26 7.64 11.69
N CYS A 115 1.97 7.93 11.88
CA CYS A 115 0.90 7.37 11.05
C CYS A 115 1.07 7.76 9.57
N LEU A 116 1.36 9.04 9.30
CA LEU A 116 1.61 9.55 7.95
C LEU A 116 2.89 8.95 7.34
N ALA A 117 3.92 8.69 8.16
CA ALA A 117 5.13 8.01 7.71
C ALA A 117 4.86 6.56 7.27
N TYR A 118 3.98 5.83 7.97
CA TYR A 118 3.55 4.51 7.53
C TYR A 118 2.71 4.55 6.25
N PHE A 119 1.84 5.55 6.11
CA PHE A 119 1.09 5.77 4.87
C PHE A 119 2.03 6.01 3.69
N ALA A 120 3.00 6.89 3.86
CA ALA A 120 4.04 7.16 2.87
C ALA A 120 4.80 5.90 2.45
N ALA A 121 5.31 5.14 3.43
CA ALA A 121 6.03 3.90 3.15
C ALA A 121 5.16 2.90 2.37
N PHE A 122 3.87 2.84 2.70
CA PHE A 122 2.91 1.98 2.02
C PHE A 122 2.65 2.41 0.57
N ASP A 123 2.41 3.70 0.34
CA ASP A 123 2.23 4.29 -1.00
C ASP A 123 3.45 4.05 -1.91
N SER A 124 4.66 4.27 -1.38
CA SER A 124 5.89 3.96 -2.11
C SER A 124 6.01 2.50 -2.47
N TYR A 125 5.71 1.62 -1.51
CA TYR A 125 5.83 0.19 -1.70
C TYR A 125 4.84 -0.32 -2.75
N LEU A 126 3.62 0.23 -2.77
CA LEU A 126 2.63 -0.08 -3.79
C LEU A 126 3.01 0.45 -5.16
N SER A 127 3.54 1.67 -5.26
CA SER A 127 4.04 2.21 -6.52
C SER A 127 5.09 1.28 -7.13
N TRP A 128 6.04 0.82 -6.31
CA TRP A 128 7.07 -0.14 -6.71
C TRP A 128 6.50 -1.51 -7.11
N ILE A 129 5.48 -2.01 -6.41
CA ILE A 129 4.77 -3.26 -6.79
C ILE A 129 4.07 -3.10 -8.15
N LEU A 130 3.43 -1.96 -8.39
CA LEU A 130 2.61 -1.71 -9.57
C LEU A 130 3.44 -1.49 -10.83
N GLU A 131 4.54 -0.73 -10.73
CA GLU A 131 5.46 -0.46 -11.84
C GLU A 131 5.98 -1.77 -12.47
N GLU A 132 6.16 -2.78 -11.63
CA GLU A 132 6.94 -3.97 -11.99
C GLU A 132 6.09 -5.24 -12.01
N SER A 133 4.77 -5.07 -11.99
CA SER A 133 3.81 -6.17 -12.02
C SER A 133 4.00 -7.21 -10.91
N ARG A 134 4.59 -6.82 -9.77
CA ARG A 134 4.88 -7.67 -8.61
C ARG A 134 3.63 -7.89 -7.75
N PHE A 135 2.54 -8.32 -8.38
CA PHE A 135 1.22 -8.50 -7.77
C PHE A 135 0.52 -9.72 -8.36
N TYR A 136 -0.45 -10.30 -7.66
CA TYR A 136 -1.36 -11.30 -8.25
C TYR A 136 -2.70 -10.70 -8.69
N SER A 137 -3.11 -9.55 -8.16
CA SER A 137 -4.35 -8.88 -8.56
C SER A 137 -4.19 -7.37 -8.47
N ILE A 138 -4.23 -6.68 -9.62
CA ILE A 138 -4.26 -5.21 -9.67
C ILE A 138 -5.46 -4.65 -8.89
N PRO A 139 -6.70 -5.15 -9.09
CA PRO A 139 -7.86 -4.63 -8.36
C PRO A 139 -7.69 -4.66 -6.84
N LEU A 140 -7.17 -5.77 -6.28
CA LEU A 140 -6.98 -5.88 -4.82
C LEU A 140 -5.97 -4.85 -4.29
N ILE A 141 -4.89 -4.59 -5.03
CA ILE A 141 -3.89 -3.58 -4.66
C ILE A 141 -4.46 -2.17 -4.75
N LEU A 142 -5.18 -1.84 -5.83
CA LEU A 142 -5.79 -0.52 -6.02
C LEU A 142 -6.93 -0.24 -5.02
N ASP A 143 -7.71 -1.27 -4.67
CA ASP A 143 -8.72 -1.14 -3.63
C ASP A 143 -8.06 -0.96 -2.26
N ALA A 144 -6.95 -1.66 -1.97
CA ALA A 144 -6.26 -1.56 -0.68
C ALA A 144 -5.72 -0.14 -0.42
N ILE A 145 -5.14 0.52 -1.44
CA ILE A 145 -4.69 1.92 -1.30
C ILE A 145 -5.88 2.86 -1.14
N SER A 146 -6.94 2.67 -1.93
CA SER A 146 -8.15 3.49 -1.87
C SER A 146 -8.82 3.44 -0.50
N GLU A 147 -8.82 2.27 0.15
CA GLU A 147 -9.32 2.08 1.52
C GLU A 147 -8.50 2.88 2.56
N ILE A 148 -7.16 2.88 2.46
CA ILE A 148 -6.33 3.70 3.35
C ILE A 148 -6.56 5.19 3.10
N GLU A 149 -6.53 5.65 1.85
CA GLU A 149 -6.74 7.05 1.50
C GLU A 149 -8.11 7.54 2.00
N ALA A 150 -9.17 6.75 1.76
CA ALA A 150 -10.49 7.05 2.25
C ALA A 150 -10.56 7.07 3.79
N SER A 151 -9.77 6.26 4.50
CA SER A 151 -9.64 6.30 5.97
C SER A 151 -9.13 7.66 6.44
N PHE A 152 -8.06 8.16 5.82
CA PHE A 152 -7.54 9.50 6.09
C PHE A 152 -8.60 10.57 5.75
N VAL A 153 -9.21 10.53 4.57
CA VAL A 153 -10.23 11.52 4.18
C VAL A 153 -11.41 11.56 5.17
N LEU A 154 -11.87 10.41 5.67
CA LEU A 154 -12.93 10.35 6.68
C LEU A 154 -12.47 10.84 8.04
N SER A 155 -11.22 10.55 8.45
CA SER A 155 -10.65 11.02 9.71
C SER A 155 -10.47 12.53 9.75
N SER A 156 -10.23 13.17 8.60
CA SER A 156 -10.18 14.64 8.47
C SER A 156 -11.49 15.34 8.86
N SER A 157 -12.62 14.62 8.76
CA SER A 157 -13.94 15.09 9.15
C SER A 157 -14.48 14.36 10.39
N PHE A 158 -13.58 13.80 11.21
CA PHE A 158 -13.87 13.16 12.50
C PHE A 158 -14.76 11.90 12.45
N TYR A 159 -14.89 11.27 11.28
CA TYR A 159 -15.63 10.01 11.09
C TYR A 159 -14.76 8.78 11.45
N TYR A 160 -14.18 8.75 12.65
CA TYR A 160 -13.19 7.75 13.04
C TYR A 160 -13.69 6.30 13.00
N LYS A 161 -15.00 6.09 13.27
CA LYS A 161 -15.62 4.77 13.17
C LYS A 161 -15.61 4.24 11.74
N GLN A 162 -16.02 5.06 10.79
CA GLN A 162 -16.04 4.72 9.38
C GLN A 162 -14.61 4.62 8.85
N ALA A 163 -13.72 5.55 9.23
CA ALA A 163 -12.31 5.49 8.87
C ALA A 163 -11.65 4.17 9.33
N ALA A 164 -11.86 3.74 10.57
CA ALA A 164 -11.33 2.47 11.07
C ALA A 164 -11.97 1.24 10.40
N HIS A 165 -13.17 1.35 9.81
CA HIS A 165 -13.73 0.27 9.01
C HIS A 165 -12.94 0.04 7.73
N LEU A 166 -12.42 1.10 7.13
CA LEU A 166 -11.62 0.99 5.92
C LEU A 166 -10.26 0.31 6.19
N PHE A 167 -9.69 0.48 7.38
CA PHE A 167 -8.52 -0.32 7.79
C PHE A 167 -8.80 -1.83 7.87
N ARG A 168 -10.03 -2.22 8.18
CA ARG A 168 -10.44 -3.63 8.17
C ARG A 168 -10.47 -4.17 6.74
N ASN A 169 -11.09 -3.42 5.82
CA ASN A 169 -11.16 -3.78 4.40
C ASN A 169 -9.76 -3.86 3.81
N PHE A 170 -8.92 -2.87 4.10
CA PHE A 170 -7.51 -2.83 3.74
C PHE A 170 -6.76 -4.13 4.12
N LEU A 171 -6.87 -4.58 5.38
CA LEU A 171 -6.23 -5.83 5.80
C LEU A 171 -6.77 -7.04 5.05
N GLU A 172 -8.09 -7.10 4.82
CA GLU A 172 -8.73 -8.15 4.02
C GLU A 172 -8.14 -8.22 2.61
N LEU A 173 -7.98 -7.08 1.94
CA LEU A 173 -7.46 -6.97 0.58
C LEU A 173 -5.97 -7.35 0.47
N VAL A 174 -5.13 -6.85 1.38
CA VAL A 174 -3.69 -7.19 1.43
C VAL A 174 -3.48 -8.69 1.69
N VAL A 175 -4.27 -9.28 2.60
CA VAL A 175 -4.18 -10.72 2.87
C VAL A 175 -4.75 -11.53 1.71
N ALA A 176 -5.83 -11.08 1.08
CA ALA A 176 -6.42 -11.75 -0.08
C ALA A 176 -5.42 -11.84 -1.24
N GLN A 177 -4.67 -10.76 -1.49
CA GLN A 177 -3.61 -10.72 -2.48
C GLN A 177 -2.61 -11.86 -2.31
N TYR A 178 -2.11 -12.08 -1.09
CA TYR A 178 -1.16 -13.16 -0.83
C TYR A 178 -1.84 -14.53 -0.75
N TYR A 179 -3.08 -14.59 -0.26
CA TYR A 179 -3.85 -15.83 -0.20
C TYR A 179 -4.07 -16.41 -1.60
N PHE A 180 -4.47 -15.58 -2.56
CA PHE A 180 -4.77 -16.03 -3.91
C PHE A 180 -3.53 -16.51 -4.68
N SER A 181 -2.32 -16.11 -4.29
CA SER A 181 -1.07 -16.65 -4.87
C SER A 181 -0.89 -18.16 -4.70
N THR A 182 -1.57 -18.75 -3.73
CA THR A 182 -1.51 -20.20 -3.44
C THR A 182 -2.85 -20.90 -3.61
N ASN A 183 -3.90 -20.16 -3.96
CA ASN A 183 -5.27 -20.66 -4.06
C ASN A 183 -5.93 -20.18 -5.37
N THR A 184 -5.28 -20.46 -6.50
CA THR A 184 -5.67 -19.97 -7.85
C THR A 184 -7.11 -20.32 -8.21
N LYS A 185 -7.57 -21.53 -7.87
CA LYS A 185 -8.98 -21.92 -8.08
C LYS A 185 -9.95 -21.00 -7.35
N ASN A 186 -9.65 -20.64 -6.10
CA ASN A 186 -10.53 -19.76 -5.33
C ASN A 186 -10.50 -18.33 -5.86
N PHE A 187 -9.38 -17.89 -6.44
CA PHE A 187 -9.31 -16.62 -7.15
C PHE A 187 -10.22 -16.62 -8.38
N ASP A 188 -10.16 -17.69 -9.18
CA ASP A 188 -10.98 -17.82 -10.38
C ASP A 188 -12.47 -17.91 -10.05
N ASP A 189 -12.85 -18.69 -9.04
CA ASP A 189 -14.22 -18.75 -8.54
C ASP A 189 -14.70 -17.37 -8.06
N TRP A 190 -13.89 -16.65 -7.28
CA TRP A 190 -14.21 -15.30 -6.79
C TRP A 190 -14.38 -14.28 -7.93
N ARG A 191 -13.56 -14.38 -8.98
CA ARG A 191 -13.55 -13.46 -10.12
C ARG A 191 -14.68 -13.70 -11.11
N THR A 192 -15.09 -14.96 -11.31
CA THR A 192 -15.94 -15.35 -12.45
C THR A 192 -17.34 -15.79 -12.05
N LEU A 193 -17.53 -16.34 -10.85
CA LEU A 193 -18.80 -16.91 -10.45
C LEU A 193 -19.68 -15.86 -9.77
N PRO A 194 -20.93 -15.68 -10.21
CA PRO A 194 -21.87 -14.82 -9.51
C PRO A 194 -22.12 -15.39 -8.10
N HIS A 195 -22.08 -14.51 -7.10
CA HIS A 195 -22.33 -14.82 -5.68
C HIS A 195 -21.20 -15.54 -4.92
N VAL A 196 -20.00 -15.68 -5.49
CA VAL A 196 -18.82 -16.08 -4.69
C VAL A 196 -18.25 -14.86 -3.97
N ASN A 197 -18.24 -14.93 -2.63
CA ASN A 197 -17.69 -13.87 -1.79
C ASN A 197 -16.20 -14.07 -1.57
N MET A 198 -15.52 -13.01 -1.15
CA MET A 198 -14.14 -13.10 -0.67
C MET A 198 -14.04 -14.14 0.45
N PRO A 199 -13.00 -15.00 0.45
CA PRO A 199 -12.81 -15.99 1.50
C PRO A 199 -12.76 -15.32 2.88
N ARG A 200 -13.21 -16.03 3.91
CA ARG A 200 -13.26 -15.48 5.27
C ARG A 200 -11.84 -15.13 5.73
N PHE A 201 -11.65 -13.95 6.31
CA PHE A 201 -10.35 -13.54 6.85
C PHE A 201 -9.83 -14.52 7.92
N ARG A 202 -10.68 -14.92 8.88
CA ARG A 202 -10.37 -15.82 10.00
C ARG A 202 -11.17 -17.13 9.93
N GLY A 203 -10.79 -18.08 10.78
CA GLY A 203 -11.46 -19.36 10.97
C GLY A 203 -10.60 -20.53 10.49
N LYS A 204 -11.04 -21.77 10.76
CA LYS A 204 -10.26 -22.99 10.45
C LYS A 204 -9.77 -23.06 8.99
N ASP A 205 -10.59 -22.54 8.09
CA ASP A 205 -10.37 -22.49 6.64
C ASP A 205 -10.33 -21.03 6.13
N GLY A 206 -10.02 -20.07 7.01
CA GLY A 206 -9.87 -18.66 6.65
C GLY A 206 -8.52 -18.36 5.99
N MET A 207 -8.41 -17.19 5.35
CA MET A 207 -7.23 -16.78 4.58
C MET A 207 -5.95 -16.84 5.41
N ILE A 208 -5.94 -16.26 6.62
CA ILE A 208 -4.73 -16.21 7.46
C ILE A 208 -4.28 -17.61 7.93
N THR A 209 -5.23 -18.48 8.25
CA THR A 209 -4.93 -19.85 8.68
C THR A 209 -4.41 -20.70 7.51
N ASN A 210 -4.91 -20.47 6.30
CA ASN A 210 -4.40 -21.11 5.09
C ASN A 210 -2.97 -20.65 4.76
N LEU A 211 -2.72 -19.34 4.77
CA LEU A 211 -1.38 -18.79 4.57
C LEU A 211 -0.37 -19.37 5.58
N ARG A 212 -0.75 -19.49 6.85
CA ARG A 212 0.11 -20.11 7.85
C ARG A 212 0.36 -21.59 7.57
N LYS A 213 -0.69 -22.37 7.28
CA LYS A 213 -0.57 -23.81 6.96
C LYS A 213 0.35 -24.06 5.76
N ASN A 214 0.36 -23.14 4.79
CA ASN A 214 1.21 -23.19 3.61
C ASN A 214 2.60 -22.58 3.82
N GLY A 215 2.99 -22.23 5.05
CA GLY A 215 4.30 -21.69 5.38
C GLY A 215 4.55 -20.26 4.87
N LYS A 216 3.52 -19.57 4.39
CA LYS A 216 3.60 -18.20 3.86
C LYS A 216 3.71 -17.14 4.96
N ILE A 217 3.07 -17.40 6.10
CA ILE A 217 3.19 -16.59 7.31
C ILE A 217 3.47 -17.47 8.53
N ASN A 218 4.05 -16.89 9.58
CA ASN A 218 4.31 -17.60 10.85
C ASN A 218 3.14 -17.45 11.84
N ASN A 219 3.21 -18.18 12.97
CA ASN A 219 2.18 -18.13 14.02
C ASN A 219 1.97 -16.71 14.57
N THR A 220 3.06 -15.98 14.82
CA THR A 220 3.02 -14.62 15.36
C THR A 220 2.27 -13.66 14.45
N GLU A 221 2.44 -13.80 13.14
CA GLU A 221 1.74 -13.00 12.12
C GLU A 221 0.26 -13.38 12.02
N GLU A 222 -0.07 -14.68 12.06
CA GLU A 222 -1.47 -15.13 12.11
C GLU A 222 -2.17 -14.54 13.35
N GLU A 223 -1.54 -14.63 14.51
CA GLU A 223 -2.07 -14.09 15.77
C GLU A 223 -2.24 -12.57 15.72
N LYS A 224 -1.23 -11.83 15.24
CA LYS A 224 -1.30 -10.36 15.11
C LYS A 224 -2.41 -9.94 14.15
N LEU A 225 -2.54 -10.58 12.98
CA LEU A 225 -3.62 -10.33 12.02
C LEU A 225 -4.99 -10.67 12.63
N ALA A 226 -5.12 -11.82 13.28
CA ALA A 226 -6.38 -12.26 13.88
C ALA A 226 -6.85 -11.34 15.02
N GLN A 227 -5.91 -10.88 15.85
CA GLN A 227 -6.15 -9.93 16.93
C GLN A 227 -6.53 -8.57 16.37
N LEU A 228 -5.73 -8.00 15.47
CA LEU A 228 -5.96 -6.67 14.90
C LEU A 228 -7.29 -6.61 14.15
N PHE A 229 -7.58 -7.61 13.33
CA PHE A 229 -8.87 -7.72 12.65
C PHE A 229 -10.04 -7.85 13.64
N GLY A 230 -9.83 -8.58 14.74
CA GLY A 230 -10.77 -8.67 15.86
C GLY A 230 -11.01 -7.31 16.53
N THR A 231 -9.94 -6.55 16.79
CA THR A 231 -9.99 -5.20 17.37
C THR A 231 -10.72 -4.24 16.44
N LEU A 232 -10.44 -4.24 15.13
CA LEU A 232 -11.15 -3.42 14.14
C LEU A 232 -12.63 -3.79 14.03
N SER A 233 -12.94 -5.09 14.02
CA SER A 233 -14.32 -5.57 14.04
C SER A 233 -15.03 -5.12 15.32
N ALA A 234 -14.39 -5.25 16.48
CA ALA A 234 -14.93 -4.74 17.73
C ALA A 234 -15.08 -3.22 17.69
N TYR A 235 -14.11 -2.47 17.16
CA TYR A 235 -14.15 -1.01 17.08
C TYR A 235 -15.34 -0.54 16.23
N THR A 236 -15.51 -1.13 15.04
CA THR A 236 -16.57 -0.81 14.07
C THR A 236 -17.95 -1.31 14.48
N HIS A 237 -18.04 -2.43 15.20
CA HIS A 237 -19.31 -2.92 15.73
C HIS A 237 -19.61 -2.45 17.16
N SER A 238 -18.63 -1.82 17.84
CA SER A 238 -18.82 -1.27 19.18
C SER A 238 -19.66 0.00 19.17
N LYS A 239 -20.46 0.06 20.24
CA LYS A 239 -21.36 1.08 20.80
C LYS A 239 -21.68 2.34 19.97
N TYR A 240 -22.96 2.69 20.06
CA TYR A 240 -23.57 3.94 19.62
C TYR A 240 -22.79 5.21 20.02
N GLU A 241 -22.05 5.19 21.14
CA GLU A 241 -21.20 6.29 21.62
C GLU A 241 -20.00 6.65 20.72
N LYS A 242 -19.67 5.78 19.75
CA LYS A 242 -18.69 6.04 18.69
C LYS A 242 -19.34 6.49 17.37
N LEU A 243 -20.66 6.52 17.29
CA LEU A 243 -21.36 7.20 16.21
C LEU A 243 -21.33 8.69 16.52
N VAL A 244 -20.94 9.49 15.54
CA VAL A 244 -20.62 10.93 15.66
C VAL A 244 -21.82 11.79 16.12
N HIS A 245 -22.99 11.22 16.42
CA HIS A 245 -24.22 12.00 16.36
C HIS A 245 -25.16 11.95 17.55
N ILE A 246 -25.10 11.01 18.51
CA ILE A 246 -26.09 11.01 19.61
C ILE A 246 -25.51 10.45 20.91
N ASP A 247 -25.59 11.25 21.97
CA ASP A 247 -25.29 10.82 23.34
C ASP A 247 -26.32 9.75 23.78
N SER A 248 -25.85 8.55 24.10
CA SER A 248 -26.70 7.42 24.48
C SER A 248 -27.53 7.64 25.76
N LYS A 249 -27.08 8.52 26.66
CA LYS A 249 -27.76 8.85 27.92
C LYS A 249 -28.68 10.05 27.78
N THR A 250 -28.28 11.06 27.02
CA THR A 250 -29.05 12.32 26.93
C THR A 250 -29.89 12.43 25.66
N LYS A 251 -29.69 11.54 24.67
CA LYS A 251 -30.27 11.58 23.31
C LYS A 251 -30.04 12.91 22.58
N LYS A 252 -29.15 13.76 23.07
CA LYS A 252 -28.79 15.02 22.44
C LYS A 252 -27.76 14.75 21.35
N SER A 253 -27.82 15.55 20.29
CA SER A 253 -26.75 15.58 19.31
C SER A 253 -25.47 15.99 20.01
N ILE A 254 -24.44 15.15 19.94
CA ILE A 254 -23.09 15.58 20.27
C ILE A 254 -22.70 16.56 19.15
N PRO A 255 -22.23 17.77 19.45
CA PRO A 255 -21.79 18.68 18.41
C PRO A 255 -20.68 18.00 17.59
N PHE A 256 -20.73 18.21 16.28
CA PHE A 256 -19.64 17.90 15.36
C PHE A 256 -18.32 18.38 15.99
N GLY A 257 -17.39 17.48 16.26
CA GLY A 257 -16.23 17.88 17.06
C GLY A 257 -15.13 16.85 17.15
N TYR A 258 -13.92 17.37 17.10
CA TYR A 258 -12.69 16.63 17.34
C TYR A 258 -12.75 15.90 18.69
N ASN A 259 -12.39 14.61 18.69
CA ASN A 259 -12.21 13.83 19.90
C ASN A 259 -10.80 13.23 19.89
N SER A 260 -9.91 13.79 20.70
CA SER A 260 -8.50 13.38 20.74
C SER A 260 -8.31 11.90 21.05
N ARG A 261 -9.12 11.33 21.94
CA ARG A 261 -9.06 9.91 22.25
C ARG A 261 -9.38 9.06 21.02
N TYR A 262 -10.46 9.35 20.31
CA TYR A 262 -10.85 8.57 19.13
C TYR A 262 -9.90 8.77 17.96
N PHE A 263 -9.34 9.97 17.82
CA PHE A 263 -8.29 10.25 16.85
C PHE A 263 -7.03 9.44 17.14
N GLU A 264 -6.57 9.40 18.39
CA GLU A 264 -5.42 8.60 18.79
C GLU A 264 -5.68 7.09 18.66
N GLU A 265 -6.87 6.61 19.02
CA GLU A 265 -7.27 5.22 18.79
C GLU A 265 -7.22 4.88 17.28
N TRP A 266 -7.72 5.77 16.41
CA TRP A 266 -7.65 5.60 14.97
C TRP A 266 -6.21 5.58 14.44
N MET A 267 -5.35 6.50 14.89
CA MET A 267 -3.94 6.53 14.49
C MET A 267 -3.20 5.26 14.88
N ASN A 268 -3.39 4.76 16.11
CA ASN A 268 -2.76 3.52 16.57
C ASN A 268 -3.21 2.33 15.71
N LEU A 269 -4.51 2.22 15.42
CA LEU A 269 -5.03 1.19 14.53
C LEU A 269 -4.43 1.30 13.13
N GLY A 270 -4.35 2.51 12.57
CA GLY A 270 -3.76 2.76 11.26
C GLY A 270 -2.30 2.33 11.19
N ILE A 271 -1.49 2.73 12.18
CA ILE A 271 -0.08 2.33 12.29
C ILE A 271 0.05 0.80 12.33
N GLU A 272 -0.69 0.13 13.22
CA GLU A 272 -0.61 -1.32 13.34
C GLU A 272 -1.04 -2.04 12.05
N CYS A 273 -2.07 -1.53 11.37
CA CYS A 273 -2.56 -2.08 10.10
C CYS A 273 -1.53 -1.92 8.99
N MET A 274 -1.02 -0.71 8.77
CA MET A 274 -0.06 -0.44 7.71
C MET A 274 1.26 -1.18 7.96
N GLU A 275 1.72 -1.27 9.21
CA GLU A 275 2.92 -2.01 9.58
C GLU A 275 2.80 -3.51 9.23
N ILE A 276 1.71 -4.18 9.63
CA ILE A 276 1.53 -5.60 9.30
C ILE A 276 1.22 -5.78 7.80
N GLY A 277 0.49 -4.85 7.18
CA GLY A 277 0.19 -4.85 5.75
C GLY A 277 1.46 -4.82 4.91
N LEU A 278 2.39 -3.91 5.21
CA LEU A 278 3.72 -3.85 4.59
C LEU A 278 4.48 -5.17 4.72
N LYS A 279 4.50 -5.76 5.91
CA LYS A 279 5.16 -7.05 6.16
C LYS A 279 4.56 -8.17 5.31
N ILE A 280 3.24 -8.21 5.16
CA ILE A 280 2.55 -9.22 4.36
C ILE A 280 2.79 -9.01 2.86
N LEU A 281 2.64 -7.77 2.36
CA LEU A 281 2.91 -7.45 0.95
C LEU A 281 4.34 -7.81 0.56
N ALA A 282 5.28 -7.60 1.46
CA ALA A 282 6.65 -7.85 1.14
C ALA A 282 7.04 -9.32 1.13
N LYS A 283 6.45 -10.15 2.00
CA LYS A 283 6.55 -11.61 1.85
C LYS A 283 5.92 -12.09 0.55
N HIS A 284 4.78 -11.50 0.21
CA HIS A 284 4.13 -11.74 -1.07
C HIS A 284 5.09 -11.43 -2.23
N THR A 285 5.78 -10.29 -2.20
CA THR A 285 6.70 -9.91 -3.27
C THR A 285 7.94 -10.80 -3.29
N GLU A 286 8.52 -11.12 -2.14
CA GLU A 286 9.64 -12.07 -2.04
C GLU A 286 9.28 -13.46 -2.63
N ASP A 287 8.04 -13.90 -2.44
CA ASP A 287 7.57 -15.16 -3.02
C ASP A 287 7.28 -15.04 -4.52
N TRP A 288 6.76 -13.90 -4.96
CA TRP A 288 6.56 -13.61 -6.38
C TRP A 288 7.90 -13.57 -7.12
N GLU A 289 8.93 -12.95 -6.54
CA GLU A 289 10.29 -12.92 -7.09
C GLU A 289 10.89 -14.33 -7.20
N LYS A 290 10.70 -15.20 -6.20
CA LYS A 290 11.12 -16.61 -6.30
C LYS A 290 10.39 -17.37 -7.40
N GLN A 291 9.10 -17.04 -7.63
CA GLN A 291 8.34 -17.64 -8.73
C GLN A 291 8.81 -17.17 -10.10
N LEU A 292 9.42 -15.99 -10.22
CA LEU A 292 10.07 -15.59 -11.47
C LEU A 292 11.32 -16.41 -11.76
N GLU A 293 12.08 -16.77 -10.72
CA GLU A 293 13.25 -17.63 -10.87
C GLU A 293 12.88 -19.08 -11.28
N ASP A 294 11.64 -19.50 -10.99
CA ASP A 294 11.10 -20.82 -11.31
C ASP A 294 9.87 -20.72 -12.22
N GLU A 295 10.11 -20.74 -13.55
CA GLU A 295 9.06 -20.60 -14.57
C GLU A 295 7.88 -21.57 -14.40
N GLU A 296 8.07 -22.75 -13.78
CA GLU A 296 7.00 -23.72 -13.55
C GLU A 296 5.98 -23.26 -12.48
N ASP A 297 6.41 -22.36 -11.61
CA ASP A 297 5.60 -21.80 -10.53
C ASP A 297 5.14 -20.36 -10.77
N LEU A 298 5.60 -19.72 -11.84
CA LEU A 298 5.16 -18.38 -12.23
C LEU A 298 3.66 -18.35 -12.54
N LEU A 299 2.93 -17.49 -11.82
CA LEU A 299 1.50 -17.25 -12.06
C LEU A 299 1.29 -15.94 -12.80
N CYS A 300 0.41 -15.96 -13.80
CA CYS A 300 -0.02 -14.74 -14.46
C CYS A 300 -0.77 -13.82 -13.48
N PRO A 301 -0.36 -12.55 -13.31
CA PRO A 301 -0.99 -11.63 -12.37
C PRO A 301 -2.38 -11.15 -12.81
N LYS A 302 -2.84 -11.58 -13.99
CA LYS A 302 -4.16 -11.25 -14.56
C LYS A 302 -5.12 -12.45 -14.56
N CYS A 303 -4.63 -13.65 -14.84
CA CYS A 303 -5.47 -14.85 -14.97
C CYS A 303 -5.05 -16.04 -14.12
N HIS A 304 -3.92 -15.95 -13.39
CA HIS A 304 -3.40 -16.98 -12.49
C HIS A 304 -3.07 -18.32 -13.17
N GLU A 305 -2.97 -18.33 -14.50
CA GLU A 305 -2.48 -19.46 -15.27
C GLU A 305 -0.95 -19.50 -15.29
N LYS A 306 -0.39 -20.72 -15.34
CA LYS A 306 1.05 -21.01 -15.43
C LYS A 306 1.55 -21.15 -16.89
N ALA A 307 0.75 -20.71 -17.85
CA ALA A 307 1.04 -20.88 -19.27
C ALA A 307 1.74 -19.64 -19.83
N PHE A 308 3.08 -19.63 -19.79
CA PHE A 308 3.89 -18.56 -20.38
C PHE A 308 4.63 -19.00 -21.65
N GLU A 309 4.90 -18.02 -22.49
CA GLU A 309 5.92 -18.05 -23.53
C GLU A 309 7.02 -17.06 -23.12
N THR A 310 8.25 -17.55 -22.96
CA THR A 310 9.39 -16.74 -22.57
C THR A 310 10.22 -16.40 -23.82
N ILE A 311 10.48 -15.12 -24.04
CA ILE A 311 11.34 -14.63 -25.12
C ILE A 311 12.48 -13.82 -24.49
N LEU A 312 13.69 -14.04 -24.95
CA LEU A 312 14.84 -13.22 -24.59
C LEU A 312 15.00 -12.09 -25.61
N GLU A 313 14.78 -10.86 -25.19
CA GLU A 313 14.93 -9.66 -26.01
C GLU A 313 16.24 -8.93 -25.69
N LYS A 314 16.94 -8.49 -26.73
CA LYS A 314 18.19 -7.72 -26.59
C LYS A 314 17.93 -6.24 -26.78
N TYR A 315 18.16 -5.47 -25.73
CA TYR A 315 18.09 -4.01 -25.74
C TYR A 315 19.50 -3.44 -25.53
N GLY A 316 20.22 -3.24 -26.64
CA GLY A 316 21.60 -2.77 -26.60
C GLY A 316 22.55 -3.77 -25.93
N LYS A 317 22.98 -3.48 -24.69
CA LYS A 317 23.86 -4.35 -23.89
C LYS A 317 23.10 -5.18 -22.84
N THR A 318 21.81 -4.93 -22.66
CA THR A 318 20.96 -5.59 -21.68
C THR A 318 20.15 -6.69 -22.36
N GLU A 319 20.05 -7.84 -21.73
CA GLU A 319 19.13 -8.91 -22.10
C GLU A 319 17.94 -8.86 -21.15
N ILE A 320 16.73 -8.76 -21.70
CA ILE A 320 15.48 -8.74 -20.96
C ILE A 320 14.74 -10.02 -21.27
N MET A 321 14.31 -10.73 -20.25
CA MET A 321 13.44 -11.88 -20.36
C MET A 321 11.99 -11.41 -20.28
N LEU A 322 11.22 -11.69 -21.32
CA LEU A 322 9.82 -11.31 -21.45
C LEU A 322 8.95 -12.56 -21.35
N HIS A 323 8.20 -12.69 -20.27
CA HIS A 323 7.23 -13.75 -20.08
C HIS A 323 5.85 -13.26 -20.54
N THR A 324 5.33 -13.82 -21.62
CA THR A 324 3.99 -13.52 -22.14
C THR A 324 3.01 -14.63 -21.78
N CYS A 325 1.98 -14.32 -21.00
CA CYS A 325 0.94 -15.30 -20.68
C CYS A 325 0.13 -15.67 -21.93
N LYS A 326 0.10 -16.96 -22.27
CA LYS A 326 -0.58 -17.51 -23.45
C LYS A 326 -2.11 -17.37 -23.40
N ASN A 327 -2.68 -17.19 -22.21
CA ASN A 327 -4.13 -17.09 -22.03
C ASN A 327 -4.66 -15.66 -22.17
N CYS A 328 -3.94 -14.66 -21.62
CA CYS A 328 -4.44 -13.29 -21.55
C CYS A 328 -3.49 -12.22 -22.10
N ASN A 329 -2.36 -12.64 -22.70
CA ASN A 329 -1.30 -11.80 -23.27
C ASN A 329 -0.69 -10.79 -22.29
N GLN A 330 -0.78 -11.07 -20.98
CA GLN A 330 -0.11 -10.25 -19.98
C GLN A 330 1.38 -10.50 -20.08
N GLN A 331 2.15 -9.41 -20.16
CA GLN A 331 3.60 -9.46 -20.16
C GLN A 331 4.13 -9.22 -18.75
N ILE A 332 5.13 -10.00 -18.37
CA ILE A 332 5.95 -9.82 -17.18
C ILE A 332 7.38 -9.69 -17.70
N ARG A 333 8.08 -8.65 -17.23
CA ARG A 333 9.46 -8.40 -17.61
C ARG A 333 10.36 -8.76 -16.44
N THR A 334 11.44 -9.45 -16.76
CA THR A 334 12.51 -9.79 -15.82
C THR A 334 13.82 -9.51 -16.51
N ASP A 335 14.61 -8.65 -15.91
CA ASP A 335 15.91 -8.33 -16.46
C ASP A 335 16.88 -9.48 -16.16
N VAL A 336 17.62 -9.91 -17.19
CA VAL A 336 18.65 -10.93 -17.02
C VAL A 336 19.96 -10.21 -16.75
N LEU A 337 20.42 -10.26 -15.50
CA LEU A 337 21.78 -9.83 -15.15
C LEU A 337 22.77 -10.82 -15.75
N ILE A 338 23.33 -10.49 -16.92
CA ILE A 338 24.53 -11.17 -17.41
C ILE A 338 25.71 -10.60 -16.62
N GLU A 339 26.07 -11.24 -15.52
CA GLU A 339 27.41 -11.07 -14.97
C GLU A 339 28.42 -11.51 -16.05
N LYS A 340 29.25 -10.56 -16.51
CA LYS A 340 30.34 -10.84 -17.45
C LYS A 340 31.61 -11.27 -16.74
#